data_AF-A0A9C9JZJ3-F1
#
_entry.id   AF-A0A9C9JZJ3-F1
#
_cell.length_a   1.000
_cell.length_b   1.000
_cell.length_c   1.000
_cell.angle_alpha   90.00
_cell.angle_beta   90.00
_cell.angle_gamma   90.00
#
_symmetry.space_group_name_H-M   'P 1'
#
loop_
_entity.id
_entity.type
_entity.pdbx_description
1 polymer ?
#
loop_
_entity_poly.entity_id
_entity_poly.type
_entity_poly.pdbx_seq_one_letter_code
_entity_poly.pdbx_strand_id
1 'polypeptide(L)'
;MSLKNRRKKVIIHNLQIQLIISIAGLIIGTSLILVTSLFLIFRNNMAAIGISKEFISEILYDSVLPVAVIALVVFVVSIWAIVLITHKIYGPLYRLRTYIKKLCEGETTDELQFRRGDAINGLKEIYNDLRKSMEKTLHYDYNTMVEIFSEIEEILDKIYYKRIKDREIYDQLQDTCSRLAKALDITSEAIEK
;
A
#
# COMPACT_ATOMS: atom_id res chain seq x y z
N MET A 1 -12.31 -29.63 16.34
CA MET A 1 -12.16 -29.90 14.90
C MET A 1 -13.26 -29.16 14.13
N SER A 2 -12.93 -28.06 13.45
CA SER A 2 -13.59 -27.54 12.24
C SER A 2 -13.12 -26.10 11.95
N LEU A 3 -11.93 -25.99 11.36
CA LEU A 3 -11.47 -24.78 10.67
C LEU A 3 -11.96 -24.86 9.23
N LYS A 4 -13.22 -24.51 8.95
CA LYS A 4 -13.73 -24.56 7.57
C LYS A 4 -14.72 -23.44 7.28
N ASN A 5 -14.24 -22.18 7.28
CA ASN A 5 -14.73 -21.10 6.40
C ASN A 5 -14.01 -19.76 6.66
N ARG A 6 -12.71 -19.70 6.39
CA ARG A 6 -11.94 -18.42 6.40
C ARG A 6 -11.42 -18.02 5.01
N ARG A 7 -12.11 -18.37 3.92
CA ARG A 7 -11.69 -17.94 2.57
C ARG A 7 -12.85 -17.36 1.76
N LYS A 8 -12.54 -16.23 1.11
CA LYS A 8 -13.31 -15.47 0.12
C LYS A 8 -14.36 -14.47 0.65
N LYS A 9 -13.91 -13.49 1.43
CA LYS A 9 -14.43 -12.14 1.21
C LYS A 9 -13.44 -11.47 0.26
N VAL A 10 -13.77 -11.48 -1.03
CA VAL A 10 -13.11 -10.56 -1.96
C VAL A 10 -13.50 -9.19 -1.43
N ILE A 11 -12.58 -8.53 -0.73
CA ILE A 11 -12.77 -7.13 -0.37
C ILE A 11 -12.63 -6.39 -1.69
N ILE A 12 -13.73 -6.32 -2.43
CA ILE A 12 -13.80 -5.53 -3.66
C ILE A 12 -13.76 -4.08 -3.18
N HIS A 13 -12.56 -3.54 -3.09
CA HIS A 13 -12.34 -2.14 -2.75
C HIS A 13 -12.84 -1.30 -3.94
N ASN A 14 -13.52 -0.17 -3.71
CA ASN A 14 -14.07 0.67 -4.78
C ASN A 14 -13.03 0.99 -5.88
N LEU A 15 -11.78 1.17 -5.45
CA LEU A 15 -10.61 1.36 -6.30
C LEU A 15 -10.33 0.17 -7.27
N GLN A 16 -10.52 -1.09 -6.84
CA GLN A 16 -10.37 -2.27 -7.70
C GLN A 16 -11.45 -2.30 -8.79
N ILE A 17 -12.70 -1.98 -8.46
CA ILE A 17 -13.78 -1.88 -9.46
C ILE A 17 -13.46 -0.75 -10.45
N GLN A 18 -13.05 0.41 -9.94
CA GLN A 18 -12.73 1.56 -10.77
C GLN A 18 -11.61 1.25 -11.77
N LEU A 19 -10.53 0.59 -11.33
CA LEU A 19 -9.44 0.15 -12.20
C LEU A 19 -9.88 -0.88 -13.24
N ILE A 20 -10.67 -1.89 -12.83
CA ILE A 20 -11.20 -2.90 -13.76
C ILE A 20 -12.07 -2.24 -14.82
N ILE A 21 -12.99 -1.34 -14.43
CA ILE A 21 -13.88 -0.63 -15.36
C ILE A 21 -13.09 0.28 -16.29
N SER A 22 -12.12 1.05 -15.78
CA SER A 22 -11.30 1.95 -16.60
C SER A 22 -10.49 1.18 -17.65
N ILE A 23 -9.84 0.08 -17.27
CA ILE A 23 -9.04 -0.72 -18.21
C ILE A 23 -9.96 -1.48 -19.17
N ALA A 24 -11.07 -2.05 -18.70
CA ALA A 24 -12.04 -2.71 -19.58
C ALA A 24 -12.62 -1.73 -20.61
N GLY A 25 -12.96 -0.51 -20.19
CA GLY A 25 -13.41 0.56 -21.08
C GLY A 25 -12.36 0.94 -22.13
N LEU A 26 -11.08 1.00 -21.73
CA LEU A 26 -9.96 1.24 -22.65
C LEU A 26 -9.81 0.11 -23.68
N ILE A 27 -9.91 -1.15 -23.26
CA ILE A 27 -9.85 -2.31 -24.17
C ILE A 27 -11.02 -2.31 -25.14
N ILE A 28 -12.24 -2.04 -24.66
CA ILE A 28 -13.44 -1.98 -25.52
C ILE A 28 -13.30 -0.83 -26.51
N GLY A 29 -12.91 0.36 -26.03
CA GLY A 29 -12.73 1.54 -26.89
C GLY A 29 -11.68 1.32 -27.97
N THR A 30 -10.52 0.79 -27.62
CA THR A 30 -9.46 0.48 -28.59
C THR A 30 -9.88 -0.61 -29.57
N SER A 31 -10.60 -1.65 -29.11
CA SER A 31 -11.13 -2.71 -29.98
C SER A 31 -12.14 -2.15 -30.98
N LEU A 32 -13.07 -1.29 -30.55
CA LEU A 32 -14.06 -0.65 -31.43
C LEU A 32 -13.40 0.25 -32.47
N ILE A 33 -12.39 1.02 -32.07
CA ILE A 33 -11.61 1.87 -32.98
C ILE A 33 -10.91 1.02 -34.04
N LEU A 34 -10.26 -0.08 -33.64
CA LEU A 34 -9.55 -0.97 -34.56
C LEU A 34 -10.51 -1.65 -35.56
N VAL A 35 -11.62 -2.21 -35.07
CA VAL A 35 -12.63 -2.86 -35.93
C VAL A 35 -13.23 -1.86 -36.92
N THR A 36 -13.58 -0.66 -36.46
CA THR A 36 -14.13 0.40 -37.31
C THR A 36 -13.10 0.85 -38.36
N SER A 37 -11.83 1.02 -37.96
CA SER A 37 -10.75 1.41 -38.87
C SER A 37 -10.52 0.35 -39.95
N LEU A 38 -10.41 -0.92 -39.58
CA LEU A 38 -10.27 -2.04 -40.52
C LEU A 38 -11.45 -2.10 -41.49
N PHE A 39 -12.67 -1.92 -41.01
CA PHE A 39 -13.87 -1.90 -41.84
C PHE A 39 -13.83 -0.76 -42.88
N LEU A 40 -13.45 0.46 -42.47
CA LEU A 40 -13.34 1.60 -43.38
C LEU A 40 -12.23 1.39 -44.43
N ILE A 41 -11.06 0.88 -44.02
CA ILE A 41 -9.95 0.58 -44.91
C ILE A 41 -10.37 -0.47 -45.94
N PHE A 42 -10.98 -1.57 -45.50
CA PHE A 42 -11.38 -2.67 -46.37
C PHE A 42 -12.45 -2.22 -47.39
N ARG A 43 -13.47 -1.49 -46.92
CA ARG A 43 -14.52 -0.90 -47.77
C ARG A 43 -13.94 0.03 -48.83
N ASN A 44 -13.03 0.94 -48.44
CA ASN A 44 -12.45 1.89 -49.38
C ASN A 44 -11.56 1.21 -50.43
N ASN A 45 -10.76 0.22 -50.04
CA ASN A 45 -9.90 -0.52 -50.97
C ASN A 45 -10.73 -1.36 -51.97
N MET A 46 -11.77 -2.05 -51.50
CA MET A 46 -12.61 -2.86 -52.40
C MET A 46 -13.43 -2.01 -53.37
N ALA A 47 -13.92 -0.84 -52.93
CA ALA A 47 -14.58 0.12 -53.81
C ALA A 47 -13.62 0.69 -54.88
N ALA A 48 -12.34 0.88 -54.54
CA ALA A 48 -11.33 1.38 -55.48
C ALA A 48 -10.97 0.38 -56.59
N ILE A 49 -11.13 -0.93 -56.34
CA ILE A 49 -10.84 -2.02 -57.30
C ILE A 49 -12.08 -2.34 -58.18
N GLY A 50 -13.22 -1.66 -57.97
CA GLY A 50 -14.42 -1.80 -58.81
C GLY A 50 -15.26 -3.05 -58.51
N ILE A 51 -15.08 -3.67 -57.34
CA ILE A 51 -15.88 -4.82 -56.90
C ILE A 51 -17.31 -4.37 -56.58
N SER A 52 -18.31 -5.18 -56.98
CA SER A 52 -19.72 -4.88 -56.72
C SER A 52 -20.02 -4.80 -55.22
N LYS A 53 -20.94 -3.92 -54.85
CA LYS A 53 -21.30 -3.68 -53.44
C LYS A 53 -21.88 -4.93 -52.79
N GLU A 54 -22.59 -5.76 -53.56
CA GLU A 54 -23.17 -7.01 -53.09
C GLU A 54 -22.06 -8.00 -52.68
N PHE A 55 -21.03 -8.18 -53.52
CA PHE A 55 -19.92 -9.09 -53.25
C PHE A 55 -19.03 -8.60 -52.08
N ILE A 56 -18.87 -7.28 -51.94
CA ILE A 56 -18.20 -6.68 -50.78
C ILE A 56 -18.94 -7.00 -49.49
N SER A 57 -20.28 -6.94 -49.49
CA SER A 57 -21.08 -7.22 -48.30
C SER A 57 -21.01 -8.68 -47.86
N GLU A 58 -20.94 -9.60 -48.83
CA GLU A 58 -20.83 -11.04 -48.59
C GLU A 58 -19.45 -11.41 -48.01
N ILE A 59 -18.36 -10.92 -48.63
CA ILE A 59 -17.00 -11.12 -48.12
C ILE A 59 -16.81 -10.49 -46.73
N LEU A 60 -17.38 -9.31 -46.51
CA LEU A 60 -17.32 -8.65 -45.21
C LEU A 60 -18.02 -9.48 -44.14
N TYR A 61 -19.17 -10.09 -44.43
CA TYR A 61 -19.88 -10.91 -43.46
C TYR A 61 -19.03 -12.13 -43.04
N ASP A 62 -18.46 -12.84 -44.01
CA ASP A 62 -17.60 -14.00 -43.76
C ASP A 62 -16.28 -13.65 -43.07
N SER A 63 -15.75 -12.45 -43.32
CA SER A 63 -14.49 -11.97 -42.72
C SER A 63 -14.68 -11.34 -41.33
N VAL A 64 -15.84 -10.76 -41.05
CA VAL A 64 -16.13 -10.08 -39.78
C VAL A 64 -16.35 -11.08 -38.65
N LEU A 65 -16.97 -12.24 -38.92
CA LEU A 65 -17.27 -13.23 -37.88
C LEU A 65 -16.01 -13.80 -37.20
N PRO A 66 -14.96 -14.24 -37.93
CA PRO A 66 -13.69 -14.66 -37.32
C PRO A 66 -13.01 -13.54 -36.51
N VAL A 67 -13.01 -12.31 -37.03
CA VAL A 67 -12.41 -11.15 -36.35
C VAL A 67 -13.15 -10.84 -35.05
N ALA A 68 -14.49 -10.89 -35.06
CA ALA A 68 -15.32 -10.69 -33.88
C ALA A 68 -15.07 -11.77 -32.82
N VAL A 69 -14.92 -13.03 -33.23
CA VAL A 69 -14.58 -14.14 -32.32
C VAL A 69 -13.20 -13.93 -31.68
N ILE A 70 -12.19 -13.58 -32.48
CA ILE A 70 -10.84 -13.28 -31.96
C ILE A 70 -10.88 -12.10 -30.99
N ALA A 71 -11.58 -11.02 -31.33
CA ALA A 71 -11.74 -9.85 -30.46
C ALA A 71 -12.40 -10.21 -29.13
N LEU A 72 -13.45 -11.05 -29.16
CA LEU A 72 -14.11 -11.53 -27.95
C LEU A 72 -13.18 -12.37 -27.07
N VAL A 73 -12.39 -13.26 -27.67
CA VAL A 73 -11.40 -14.08 -26.93
C VAL A 73 -10.34 -13.19 -26.28
N VAL A 74 -9.78 -12.23 -27.03
CA VAL A 74 -8.79 -11.27 -26.50
C VAL A 74 -9.38 -10.45 -25.35
N PHE A 75 -10.63 -10.01 -25.48
CA PHE A 75 -11.33 -9.27 -24.44
C PHE A 75 -11.46 -10.08 -23.14
N VAL A 76 -11.92 -11.33 -23.25
CA VAL A 76 -12.07 -12.23 -22.09
C VAL A 76 -10.73 -12.53 -21.42
N VAL A 77 -9.69 -12.84 -22.20
CA VAL A 77 -8.33 -13.08 -21.69
C VAL A 77 -7.78 -11.84 -20.99
N SER A 78 -8.02 -10.65 -21.56
CA SER A 78 -7.58 -9.39 -20.98
C SER A 78 -8.26 -9.10 -19.64
N ILE A 79 -9.58 -9.27 -19.54
CA ILE A 79 -10.31 -9.14 -18.27
C ILE A 79 -9.73 -10.10 -17.23
N TRP A 80 -9.52 -11.36 -17.61
CA TRP A 80 -8.98 -12.36 -16.72
C TRP A 80 -7.59 -11.97 -16.20
N ALA A 81 -6.69 -11.52 -17.09
CA ALA A 81 -5.37 -11.04 -16.73
C ALA A 81 -5.42 -9.83 -15.78
N ILE A 82 -6.29 -8.85 -16.04
CA ILE A 82 -6.47 -7.67 -15.19
C ILE A 82 -6.90 -8.07 -13.79
N VAL A 83 -7.87 -8.97 -13.67
CA VAL A 83 -8.37 -9.44 -12.37
C VAL A 83 -7.23 -10.10 -11.59
N LEU A 84 -6.42 -10.95 -12.24
CA LEU A 84 -5.27 -11.60 -11.61
C LEU A 84 -4.22 -10.59 -11.12
N ILE A 85 -3.85 -9.62 -11.95
CA ILE A 85 -2.87 -8.59 -11.59
C ILE A 85 -3.40 -7.74 -10.43
N THR A 86 -4.67 -7.37 -10.48
CA THR A 86 -5.32 -6.53 -9.46
C THR A 86 -5.31 -7.23 -8.09
N HIS A 87 -5.57 -8.53 -8.04
CA HIS A 87 -5.47 -9.30 -6.80
C HIS A 87 -4.05 -9.36 -6.22
N LYS A 88 -3.02 -9.36 -7.08
CA LYS A 88 -1.61 -9.34 -6.67
C LYS A 88 -1.15 -7.98 -6.12
N ILE A 89 -1.93 -6.91 -6.30
CA ILE A 89 -1.60 -5.56 -5.84
C ILE A 89 -2.46 -5.18 -4.62
N TYR A 90 -3.78 -5.33 -4.70
CA TYR A 90 -4.68 -4.82 -3.64
C TYR A 90 -4.53 -5.57 -2.33
N GLY A 91 -4.35 -6.90 -2.37
CA GLY A 91 -4.14 -7.71 -1.17
C GLY A 91 -2.97 -7.24 -0.33
N PRO A 92 -1.74 -7.18 -0.89
CA PRO A 92 -0.58 -6.71 -0.14
C PRO A 92 -0.68 -5.22 0.23
N LEU A 93 -1.29 -4.36 -0.61
CA LEU A 93 -1.44 -2.93 -0.30
C LEU A 93 -2.38 -2.68 0.89
N TYR A 94 -3.49 -3.44 0.96
CA TYR A 94 -4.40 -3.40 2.10
C TYR A 94 -3.70 -3.85 3.40
N ARG A 95 -2.89 -4.91 3.31
CA ARG A 95 -2.09 -5.40 4.45
C ARG A 95 -1.09 -4.33 4.90
N LEU A 96 -0.35 -3.73 3.97
CA LEU A 96 0.58 -2.63 4.26
C LEU A 96 -0.11 -1.47 4.97
N ARG A 97 -1.25 -0.98 4.43
CA ARG A 97 -2.04 0.08 5.05
C ARG A 97 -2.44 -0.25 6.50
N THR A 98 -2.85 -1.50 6.73
CA THR A 98 -3.25 -1.95 8.07
C THR A 98 -2.07 -1.94 9.04
N TYR A 99 -0.91 -2.41 8.60
CA TYR A 99 0.32 -2.45 9.40
C TYR A 99 0.86 -1.04 9.69
N ILE A 100 0.82 -0.14 8.70
CA ILE A 100 1.17 1.28 8.90
C ILE A 100 0.22 1.91 9.91
N LYS A 101 -1.10 1.67 9.80
CA LYS A 101 -2.08 2.22 10.74
C LYS A 101 -1.80 1.78 12.17
N LYS A 102 -1.54 0.49 12.39
CA LYS A 102 -1.17 -0.05 13.70
C LYS A 102 0.11 0.58 14.24
N LEU A 103 1.12 0.75 13.39
CA LEU A 103 2.37 1.40 13.76
C LEU A 103 2.15 2.86 14.16
N CYS A 104 1.30 3.60 13.44
CA CYS A 104 0.92 4.98 13.80
C CYS A 104 0.11 5.07 15.11
N GLU A 105 -0.66 4.03 15.44
CA GLU A 105 -1.42 3.94 16.70
C GLU A 105 -0.53 3.53 17.90
N GLY A 106 0.76 3.29 17.67
CA GLY A 106 1.70 2.84 18.70
C GLY A 106 1.49 1.38 19.10
N GLU A 107 0.72 0.60 18.33
CA GLU A 107 0.58 -0.83 18.57
C GLU A 107 1.87 -1.56 18.19
N THR A 108 2.21 -2.61 18.93
CA THR A 108 3.26 -3.53 18.52
C THR A 108 2.82 -4.28 17.26
N THR A 109 3.61 -4.13 16.20
CA THR A 109 3.38 -4.80 14.92
C THR A 109 4.47 -5.82 14.64
N ASP A 110 4.13 -6.95 14.05
CA ASP A 110 5.12 -7.92 13.56
C ASP A 110 5.80 -7.43 12.27
N GLU A 111 6.84 -8.15 11.83
CA GLU A 111 7.37 -7.95 10.48
C GLU A 111 6.30 -8.16 9.42
N LEU A 112 6.25 -7.23 8.46
CA LEU A 112 5.39 -7.37 7.30
C LEU A 112 5.99 -8.44 6.38
N GLN A 113 5.13 -9.33 5.89
CA GLN A 113 5.48 -10.38 4.94
C GLN A 113 4.37 -10.47 3.88
N PHE A 114 4.75 -10.41 2.60
CA PHE A 114 3.83 -10.62 1.48
C PHE A 114 3.89 -12.06 0.96
N ARG A 115 2.89 -12.47 0.18
CA ARG A 115 2.85 -13.82 -0.41
C ARG A 115 3.77 -13.88 -1.62
N ARG A 116 4.27 -15.09 -1.92
CA ARG A 116 5.09 -15.32 -3.12
C ARG A 116 4.30 -14.95 -4.38
N GLY A 117 4.81 -13.99 -5.15
CA GLY A 117 4.17 -13.50 -6.37
C GLY A 117 3.29 -12.25 -6.22
N ASP A 118 3.22 -11.66 -5.03
CA ASP A 118 2.67 -10.32 -4.82
C ASP A 118 3.55 -9.27 -5.51
N ALA A 119 2.94 -8.22 -6.07
CA ALA A 119 3.64 -7.29 -6.98
C ALA A 119 4.53 -6.26 -6.27
N ILE A 120 4.35 -6.04 -4.97
CA ILE A 120 4.93 -4.91 -4.22
C ILE A 120 5.91 -5.35 -3.12
N ASN A 121 6.73 -6.37 -3.39
CA ASN A 121 7.65 -6.93 -2.39
C ASN A 121 8.66 -5.91 -1.84
N GLY A 122 9.08 -4.91 -2.63
CA GLY A 122 10.01 -3.87 -2.15
C GLY A 122 9.46 -3.01 -1.01
N LEU A 123 8.14 -2.83 -0.92
CA LEU A 123 7.52 -2.07 0.18
C LEU A 123 7.61 -2.78 1.54
N LYS A 124 7.84 -4.10 1.52
CA LYS A 124 8.04 -4.90 2.73
C LYS A 124 9.28 -4.45 3.49
N GLU A 125 10.38 -4.28 2.77
CA GLU A 125 11.68 -3.91 3.33
C GLU A 125 11.59 -2.51 3.96
N ILE A 126 11.06 -1.54 3.21
CA ILE A 126 10.82 -0.17 3.68
C ILE A 126 9.98 -0.15 4.95
N TYR A 127 8.88 -0.90 5.02
CA TYR A 127 8.07 -0.97 6.23
C TYR A 127 8.82 -1.58 7.41
N ASN A 128 9.56 -2.67 7.19
CA ASN A 128 10.29 -3.34 8.27
C ASN A 128 11.43 -2.48 8.80
N ASP A 129 12.10 -1.70 7.94
CA ASP A 129 13.13 -0.75 8.33
C ASP A 129 12.52 0.41 9.12
N LEU A 130 11.40 0.98 8.65
CA LEU A 130 10.66 2.01 9.38
C LEU A 130 10.25 1.51 10.78
N ARG A 131 9.70 0.30 10.86
CA ARG A 131 9.32 -0.30 12.14
C ARG A 131 10.52 -0.42 13.08
N LYS A 132 11.65 -0.94 12.59
CA LYS A 132 12.87 -1.08 13.40
C LYS A 132 13.39 0.27 13.88
N SER A 133 13.39 1.29 13.02
CA SER A 133 13.77 2.65 13.41
C SER A 133 12.84 3.21 14.47
N MET A 134 11.52 3.03 14.32
CA MET A 134 10.56 3.44 15.36
C MET A 134 10.75 2.68 16.67
N GLU A 135 10.95 1.36 16.64
CA GLU A 135 11.25 0.58 17.85
C GLU A 135 12.53 1.06 18.52
N LYS A 136 13.56 1.43 17.75
CA LYS A 136 14.81 1.99 18.29
C LYS A 136 14.61 3.37 18.90
N THR A 137 13.81 4.25 18.29
CA THR A 137 13.50 5.58 18.81
C THR A 137 12.56 5.53 20.02
N LEU A 138 11.64 4.56 20.09
CA LEU A 138 10.71 4.35 21.21
C LEU A 138 11.31 3.53 22.36
N HIS A 139 12.46 2.87 22.15
CA HIS A 139 13.28 2.25 23.20
C HIS A 139 14.00 3.30 24.09
N TYR A 140 13.31 4.38 24.44
CA TYR A 140 13.58 5.03 25.71
C TYR A 140 13.32 4.00 26.78
N ASP A 141 14.31 3.75 27.63
CA ASP A 141 14.13 2.85 28.74
C ASP A 141 13.06 3.45 29.65
N TYR A 142 11.83 2.96 29.50
CA TYR A 142 10.68 3.37 30.29
C TYR A 142 11.02 3.26 31.78
N ASN A 143 11.85 2.27 32.16
CA ASN A 143 12.34 2.15 33.53
C ASN A 143 13.26 3.32 33.89
N THR A 144 14.16 3.76 33.02
CA THR A 144 14.96 4.97 33.24
C THR A 144 14.08 6.22 33.36
N MET A 145 13.02 6.36 32.55
CA MET A 145 12.09 7.48 32.70
C MET A 145 11.33 7.42 34.03
N VAL A 146 10.86 6.25 34.43
CA VAL A 146 10.19 6.03 35.72
C VAL A 146 11.16 6.28 36.89
N GLU A 147 12.42 5.86 36.78
CA GLU A 147 13.48 6.15 37.76
C GLU A 147 13.71 7.66 37.87
N ILE A 148 13.85 8.36 36.75
CA ILE A 148 14.01 9.82 36.72
C ILE A 148 12.80 10.51 37.36
N PHE A 149 11.57 10.09 37.03
CA PHE A 149 10.37 10.68 37.65
C PHE A 149 10.29 10.39 39.15
N SER A 150 10.69 9.20 39.58
CA SER A 150 10.73 8.82 41.00
C SER A 150 11.78 9.64 41.76
N GLU A 151 12.96 9.88 41.17
CA GLU A 151 13.99 10.77 41.73
C GLU A 151 13.47 12.21 41.86
N ILE A 152 12.74 12.72 40.86
CA ILE A 152 12.11 14.05 40.91
C ILE A 152 11.07 14.12 42.03
N GLU A 153 10.21 13.11 42.17
CA GLU A 153 9.24 13.04 43.28
C GLU A 153 9.94 13.04 44.64
N GLU A 154 11.04 12.30 44.79
CA GLU A 154 11.79 12.24 46.03
C GLU A 154 12.44 13.59 46.38
N ILE A 155 12.96 14.31 45.38
CA ILE A 155 13.50 15.66 45.56
C ILE A 155 12.37 16.62 45.97
N LEU A 156 11.21 16.57 45.31
CA LEU A 156 10.05 17.40 45.64
C LEU A 156 9.54 17.15 47.07
N ASP A 157 9.49 15.89 47.51
CA ASP A 157 9.13 15.54 48.88
C ASP A 157 10.14 16.11 49.89
N LYS A 158 11.45 15.99 49.61
CA LYS A 158 12.50 16.54 50.48
C LYS A 158 12.43 18.07 50.57
N ILE A 159 12.03 18.76 49.50
CA ILE A 159 11.77 20.22 49.48
C ILE A 159 10.54 20.55 50.33
N TYR A 160 9.43 19.83 50.15
CA TYR A 160 8.17 20.07 50.87
C TYR A 160 8.36 19.97 52.39
N TYR A 161 9.15 19.00 52.86
CA TYR A 161 9.47 18.85 54.29
C TYR A 161 10.65 19.70 54.78
N LYS A 162 11.15 20.66 53.97
CA LYS A 162 12.33 21.51 54.26
C LYS A 162 13.54 20.71 54.78
N ARG A 163 13.79 19.52 54.23
CA ARG A 163 14.87 18.63 54.68
C ARG A 163 16.22 18.90 53.99
N ILE A 164 16.30 19.82 53.03
CA ILE A 164 17.50 20.11 52.25
C ILE A 164 17.73 21.64 52.16
N LYS A 165 19.00 22.06 52.06
CA LYS A 165 19.39 23.46 51.80
C LYS A 165 19.22 23.83 50.31
N ASP A 166 18.83 25.07 50.04
CA ASP A 166 18.53 25.59 48.69
C ASP A 166 19.59 25.30 47.61
N ARG A 167 20.89 25.31 47.97
CA ARG A 167 21.98 25.03 47.03
C ARG A 167 22.04 23.56 46.59
N GLU A 168 21.79 22.65 47.52
CA GLU A 168 21.83 21.20 47.28
C GLU A 168 20.60 20.72 46.49
N ILE A 169 19.47 21.42 46.63
CA ILE A 169 18.29 21.27 45.77
C ILE A 169 18.61 21.66 44.32
N TYR A 170 19.27 22.80 44.13
CA TYR A 170 19.62 23.30 42.81
C TYR A 170 20.55 22.33 42.06
N ASP A 171 21.58 21.83 42.74
CA ASP A 171 22.55 20.89 42.15
C ASP A 171 21.88 19.55 41.78
N GLN A 172 21.02 18.99 42.64
CA GLN A 172 20.29 17.74 42.36
C GLN A 172 19.29 17.90 41.21
N LEU A 173 18.50 18.97 41.22
CA LEU A 173 17.52 19.22 40.17
C LEU A 173 18.21 19.44 38.80
N GLN A 174 19.34 20.15 38.81
CA GLN A 174 20.11 20.38 37.60
C GLN A 174 20.75 19.09 37.05
N ASP A 175 21.26 18.19 37.90
CA ASP A 175 21.75 16.88 37.48
C ASP A 175 20.64 16.02 36.87
N THR A 176 19.49 15.91 37.55
CA THR A 176 18.35 15.12 37.06
C THR A 176 17.80 15.69 35.74
N CYS A 177 17.71 17.01 35.61
CA CYS A 177 17.32 17.65 34.35
C CYS A 177 18.35 17.43 33.24
N SER A 178 19.64 17.40 33.55
CA SER A 178 20.70 17.11 32.59
C SER A 178 20.66 15.65 32.12
N ARG A 179 20.40 14.71 33.04
CA ARG A 179 20.19 13.28 32.72
C ARG A 179 18.95 13.07 31.86
N LEU A 180 17.86 13.77 32.16
CA LEU A 180 16.63 13.74 31.34
C LEU A 180 16.87 14.33 29.95
N ALA A 181 17.55 15.47 29.85
CA ALA A 181 17.90 16.09 28.58
C ALA A 181 18.79 15.16 27.73
N LYS A 182 19.80 14.53 28.34
CA LYS A 182 20.69 13.59 27.65
C LYS A 182 19.98 12.30 27.24
N ALA A 183 19.05 11.81 28.06
CA ALA A 183 18.17 10.73 27.65
C ALA A 183 17.42 11.18 26.39
N LEU A 184 16.73 12.32 26.42
CA LEU A 184 15.93 12.86 25.31
C LEU A 184 16.74 13.19 24.04
N ASP A 185 18.01 13.58 24.15
CA ASP A 185 18.85 13.95 23.00
C ASP A 185 19.20 12.76 22.08
N ILE A 186 19.12 11.52 22.59
CA ILE A 186 19.24 10.29 21.78
C ILE A 186 18.14 10.20 20.70
N THR A 187 16.99 10.87 20.89
CA THR A 187 15.97 11.00 19.83
C THR A 187 16.45 11.84 18.65
N SER A 188 17.27 12.86 18.89
CA SER A 188 17.73 13.82 17.87
C SER A 188 18.71 13.16 16.90
N GLU A 189 19.73 12.46 17.42
CA GLU A 189 20.73 11.76 16.59
C GLU A 189 20.15 10.58 15.79
N ALA A 190 19.03 9.99 16.24
CA ALA A 190 18.35 8.92 15.53
C ALA A 190 17.47 9.41 14.37
N ILE A 191 17.14 10.71 14.33
CA ILE A 191 16.30 11.34 13.30
C ILE A 191 17.16 11.99 12.18
N GLU A 192 18.44 12.29 12.43
CA GLU A 192 19.37 12.91 11.45
C GLU A 192 20.14 11.91 10.56
N LYS A 193 19.95 10.59 10.70
CA LYS A 193 20.54 9.56 9.82
C LYS A 193 19.50 8.89 8.94
#